data_AF-K1SCY7-F1
#
_entry.id   AF-K1SCY7-F1
#
_cell.length_a   1.000
_cell.length_b   1.000
_cell.length_c   1.000
_cell.angle_alpha   90.00
_cell.angle_beta   90.00
_cell.angle_gamma   90.00
#
_symmetry.space_group_name_H-M   'P 1'
#
loop_
_entity.id
_entity.type
_entity.pdbx_description
1 polymer ?
#
loop_
_entity_poly.entity_id
_entity_poly.type
_entity_poly.pdbx_seq_one_letter_code
_entity_poly.pdbx_strand_id
1 'polypeptide(L)'
;MDGDMRLVEVNGNVLVVYYPVEEKDSSLIMMNYSEGGLLKMYLKERRMERGVFVGKTTGTAYPLDQIPPDKSRLPSFVWFDYIRPLNKEDIFEWRAKKAGEVLKKSDRKPVTSPRNMHIKRNNK
;
A
#
# COMPACT_ATOMS: atom_id res chain seq x y z
N MET A 1 -23.87 -11.06 4.68
CA MET A 1 -22.58 -10.41 4.94
C MET A 1 -22.42 -9.33 3.90
N ASP A 2 -22.42 -8.06 4.29
CA ASP A 2 -22.60 -6.89 3.40
C ASP A 2 -21.38 -6.54 2.52
N GLY A 3 -20.50 -7.51 2.24
CA GLY A 3 -19.34 -7.32 1.36
C GLY A 3 -18.22 -6.43 1.92
N ASP A 4 -18.32 -5.99 3.18
CA ASP A 4 -17.32 -5.10 3.78
C ASP A 4 -15.94 -5.76 3.90
N MET A 5 -14.93 -5.00 3.50
CA MET A 5 -13.52 -5.37 3.66
C MET A 5 -13.14 -5.33 5.14
N ARG A 6 -12.59 -6.45 5.65
CA ARG A 6 -12.19 -6.61 7.06
C ARG A 6 -10.70 -6.84 7.29
N LEU A 7 -10.02 -7.38 6.28
CA LEU A 7 -8.62 -7.76 6.38
C LEU A 7 -7.94 -7.54 5.03
N VAL A 8 -6.78 -6.89 5.07
CA VAL A 8 -5.82 -6.85 3.97
C VAL A 8 -4.53 -7.51 4.45
N GLU A 9 -4.05 -8.49 3.70
CA GLU A 9 -2.75 -9.11 3.95
C GLU A 9 -1.77 -8.74 2.84
N VAL A 10 -0.63 -8.19 3.23
CA VAL A 10 0.50 -7.92 2.33
C VAL A 10 1.60 -8.90 2.68
N ASN A 11 1.89 -9.83 1.78
CA ASN A 11 2.84 -10.92 1.99
C ASN A 11 4.04 -10.80 1.04
N GLY A 12 5.25 -10.96 1.56
CA GLY A 12 6.51 -10.96 0.84
C GLY A 12 7.33 -9.72 1.13
N ASN A 13 7.13 -8.66 0.34
CA ASN A 13 7.89 -7.42 0.46
C ASN A 13 7.00 -6.28 0.94
N VAL A 14 6.83 -6.18 2.26
CA VAL A 14 6.06 -5.10 2.85
C VAL A 14 6.95 -3.86 2.93
N LEU A 15 6.49 -2.75 2.36
CA LEU A 15 7.01 -1.41 2.59
C LEU A 15 5.85 -0.52 2.99
N VAL A 16 5.96 0.16 4.13
CA VAL A 16 4.91 1.05 4.65
C VAL A 16 5.52 2.40 5.00
N VAL A 17 4.85 3.45 4.57
CA VAL A 17 5.05 4.81 5.09
C VAL A 17 3.76 5.20 5.80
N TYR A 18 3.83 5.56 7.07
CA TYR A 18 2.66 5.98 7.84
C TYR A 18 3.01 7.08 8.84
N TYR A 19 1.99 7.84 9.23
CA TYR A 19 2.10 8.96 10.17
C TYR A 19 1.24 8.64 11.40
N PRO A 20 1.84 8.25 12.54
CA PRO A 20 1.09 8.06 13.77
C PRO A 20 0.38 9.34 14.18
N VAL A 21 -0.85 9.17 14.64
CA VAL A 21 -1.72 10.24 15.11
C VAL A 21 -1.77 10.19 16.63
N GLU A 22 -1.60 11.34 17.28
CA GLU A 22 -1.80 11.50 18.72
C GLU A 22 -3.30 11.37 19.04
N GLU A 23 -3.64 10.52 20.02
CA GLU A 23 -5.04 10.23 20.36
C GLU A 23 -5.73 11.44 21.00
N LYS A 24 -4.97 12.26 21.73
CA LYS A 24 -5.53 13.39 22.48
C LYS A 24 -6.01 14.54 21.60
N ASP A 25 -5.26 14.88 20.55
CA ASP A 25 -5.49 16.08 19.75
C ASP A 25 -5.47 15.85 18.23
N SER A 26 -5.34 14.59 17.80
CA SER A 26 -5.28 14.20 16.39
C SER A 26 -4.11 14.82 15.61
N SER A 27 -3.07 15.32 16.29
CA SER A 27 -1.87 15.80 15.64
C SER A 27 -1.02 14.65 15.09
N LEU A 28 -0.24 14.92 14.03
CA LEU A 28 0.74 13.96 13.52
C LEU A 28 2.00 14.03 14.39
N ILE A 29 2.53 12.88 14.78
CA ILE A 29 3.69 12.82 15.66
C ILE A 29 5.00 12.80 14.85
N MET A 30 5.07 11.90 13.86
CA MET A 30 6.27 11.63 13.07
C MET A 30 5.88 10.89 11.78
N MET A 31 6.84 10.67 10.89
CA MET A 31 6.70 9.69 9.80
C MET A 31 7.48 8.44 10.15
N ASN A 32 6.86 7.28 9.99
CA ASN A 32 7.55 6.00 10.08
C ASN A 32 7.66 5.36 8.69
N TYR A 33 8.88 4.96 8.33
CA TYR A 33 9.16 4.12 7.17
C TYR A 33 9.52 2.72 7.68
N SER A 34 8.69 1.72 7.40
CA SER A 34 8.87 0.35 7.89
C SER A 34 8.88 -0.68 6.77
N GLU A 35 9.70 -1.71 6.95
CA GLU A 35 9.81 -2.86 6.06
C GLU A 35 9.59 -4.17 6.81
N GLY A 36 9.05 -5.17 6.13
CA GLY A 36 8.81 -6.49 6.71
C GLY A 36 8.38 -7.56 5.71
N GLY A 37 8.17 -8.77 6.23
CA GLY A 37 7.74 -9.92 5.43
C GLY A 37 6.23 -10.08 5.29
N LEU A 38 5.47 -9.72 6.32
CA LEU A 38 4.01 -9.87 6.35
C LEU A 38 3.38 -8.75 7.19
N LEU A 39 2.37 -8.10 6.62
CA LEU A 39 1.54 -7.11 7.29
C LEU A 39 0.08 -7.51 7.16
N LYS A 40 -0.61 -7.50 8.29
CA LYS A 40 -2.06 -7.66 8.38
C LYS A 40 -2.68 -6.32 8.76
N MET A 41 -3.59 -5.80 7.95
CA MET A 41 -4.36 -4.60 8.24
C MET A 41 -5.82 -4.99 8.44
N TYR A 42 -6.33 -4.75 9.64
CA TYR A 42 -7.71 -4.98 10.02
C TYR A 42 -8.53 -3.71 9.82
N LEU A 43 -9.70 -3.87 9.21
CA LEU A 43 -10.62 -2.79 8.92
C LEU A 43 -11.97 -3.05 9.58
N LYS A 44 -12.55 -1.98 10.12
CA LYS A 44 -13.90 -1.94 10.66
C LYS A 44 -14.61 -0.71 10.11
N GLU A 45 -15.83 -0.87 9.61
CA GLU A 45 -16.61 0.25 9.04
C GLU A 45 -15.82 1.05 8.00
N ARG A 46 -15.06 0.34 7.15
CA ARG A 46 -14.20 0.88 6.09
C ARG A 46 -13.08 1.81 6.59
N ARG A 47 -12.75 1.76 7.88
CA ARG A 47 -11.64 2.47 8.52
C ARG A 47 -10.58 1.50 9.03
N MET A 48 -9.33 1.94 9.05
CA MET A 48 -8.22 1.16 9.61
C MET A 48 -8.41 1.07 11.13
N GLU A 49 -8.50 -0.16 11.64
CA GLU A 49 -8.62 -0.44 13.07
C GLU A 49 -7.25 -0.82 13.65
N ARG A 50 -6.49 -1.66 12.93
CA ARG A 50 -5.18 -2.14 13.40
C ARG A 50 -4.28 -2.62 12.27
N GLY A 51 -3.01 -2.23 12.30
CA GLY A 51 -1.94 -2.83 11.49
C GLY A 51 -1.03 -3.71 12.37
N VAL A 52 -0.71 -4.92 11.92
CA VAL A 52 0.19 -5.85 12.62
C VAL A 52 1.21 -6.40 11.65
N PHE A 53 2.48 -6.10 11.90
CA PHE A 53 3.57 -6.82 11.27
C PHE A 53 3.76 -8.17 11.93
N VAL A 54 3.95 -9.21 11.12
CA VAL A 54 4.20 -10.57 11.60
C VAL A 54 5.66 -10.92 11.33
N GLY A 55 6.39 -11.21 12.40
CA GLY A 55 7.82 -11.54 12.35
C GLY A 55 8.73 -10.32 12.49
N LYS A 56 9.97 -10.45 11.98
CA LYS A 56 10.98 -9.38 12.08
C LYS A 56 10.63 -8.21 11.15
N THR A 57 10.77 -7.01 11.67
CA THR A 57 10.60 -5.75 10.94
C THR A 57 11.77 -4.82 11.18
N THR A 58 11.92 -3.85 10.29
CA THR A 58 12.82 -2.70 10.45
C THR A 58 12.01 -1.44 10.24
N GLY A 59 12.20 -0.43 11.08
CA GLY A 59 11.49 0.84 10.99
C GLY A 59 12.42 2.01 11.29
N THR A 60 12.25 3.11 10.56
CA THR A 60 12.91 4.38 10.83
C THR A 60 11.84 5.44 11.07
N ALA A 61 11.96 6.12 12.20
CA ALA A 61 11.12 7.24 12.58
C ALA A 61 11.81 8.55 12.21
N TYR A 62 11.09 9.42 11.50
CA TYR A 62 11.54 10.74 11.09
C TYR A 62 10.64 11.80 11.75
N PRO A 63 11.20 12.76 12.49
CA PRO A 63 10.48 13.99 12.85
C PRO A 63 9.90 14.65 11.59
N LEU A 64 8.73 15.30 11.70
CA LEU A 64 7.98 15.80 10.54
C LEU A 64 8.76 16.82 9.69
N ASP A 65 9.60 17.64 10.35
CA ASP A 65 10.47 18.65 9.75
C ASP A 65 11.76 18.06 9.15
N GLN A 66 12.05 16.78 9.43
CA GLN A 66 13.29 16.09 9.03
C GLN A 66 13.02 14.89 8.13
N ILE A 67 11.84 14.82 7.51
CA ILE A 67 11.52 13.78 6.53
C ILE A 67 12.36 14.03 5.27
N PRO A 68 13.23 13.08 4.87
CA PRO A 68 13.95 13.21 3.61
C PRO A 68 12.96 13.25 2.43
N PRO A 69 13.18 14.10 1.41
CA PRO A 69 12.23 14.27 0.30
C PRO A 69 11.86 12.97 -0.41
N ASP A 70 12.81 12.02 -0.49
CA ASP A 70 12.67 10.71 -1.15
C ASP A 70 11.95 9.66 -0.29
N LYS A 71 11.69 9.92 0.99
CA LYS A 71 11.07 8.97 1.93
C LYS A 71 9.58 9.16 2.14
N SER A 72 9.02 10.27 1.68
CA SER A 72 7.57 10.55 1.72
C SER A 72 6.75 9.59 0.84
N ARG A 73 7.40 8.88 -0.10
CA ARG A 73 6.78 7.94 -1.03
C ARG A 73 7.61 6.67 -1.14
N LEU A 74 6.96 5.56 -1.45
CA LEU A 74 7.68 4.32 -1.71
C LEU A 74 8.52 4.43 -3.00
N PRO A 75 9.69 3.77 -3.10
CA PRO A 75 10.59 3.93 -4.25
C PRO A 75 9.95 3.65 -5.62
N SER A 76 9.01 2.70 -5.68
CA SER A 76 8.28 2.32 -6.91
C SER A 76 6.91 2.98 -7.04
N PHE A 77 6.59 3.93 -6.16
CA PHE A 77 5.30 4.60 -6.15
C PHE A 77 5.16 5.56 -7.32
N VAL A 78 4.03 5.49 -8.02
CA VAL A 78 3.63 6.42 -9.08
C VAL A 78 2.19 6.82 -8.83
N TRP A 79 1.93 8.14 -8.75
CA TRP A 79 0.61 8.69 -8.46
C TRP A 79 -0.17 8.91 -9.76
N PHE A 80 -1.13 8.03 -10.04
CA PHE A 80 -1.92 8.03 -11.27
C PHE A 80 -3.32 8.65 -11.07
N ASP A 81 -3.43 9.81 -10.41
CA ASP A 81 -4.75 10.40 -10.12
C ASP A 81 -5.54 10.79 -11.37
N TYR A 82 -4.89 11.35 -12.38
CA TYR A 82 -5.52 11.81 -13.62
C TYR A 82 -6.13 10.70 -14.47
N ILE A 83 -5.76 9.43 -14.24
CA ILE A 83 -6.40 8.26 -14.88
C ILE A 83 -7.33 7.50 -13.94
N ARG A 84 -7.42 7.89 -12.66
CA ARG A 84 -8.32 7.23 -11.71
C ARG A 84 -9.78 7.48 -12.17
N PRO A 85 -10.60 6.43 -12.37
CA PRO A 85 -12.01 6.61 -12.67
C PRO A 85 -12.72 7.41 -11.57
N LEU A 86 -13.44 8.47 -11.94
CA LEU A 86 -14.22 9.33 -11.04
C LEU A 86 -15.69 8.93 -10.98
N ASN A 87 -16.18 8.26 -12.02
CA ASN A 87 -17.54 7.75 -12.12
C ASN A 87 -17.55 6.39 -12.83
N LYS A 88 -18.71 5.73 -12.89
CA LYS A 88 -18.85 4.39 -13.49
C LYS A 88 -18.59 4.36 -15.00
N GLU A 89 -18.85 5.45 -15.72
CA GLU A 89 -18.70 5.50 -17.17
C GLU A 89 -17.24 5.68 -17.59
N ASP A 90 -16.40 6.19 -16.69
CA ASP A 90 -14.94 6.32 -16.91
C ASP A 90 -14.26 4.98 -17.21
N ILE A 91 -14.87 3.83 -16.88
CA ILE A 91 -14.30 2.51 -17.23
C ILE A 91 -14.25 2.26 -18.74
N PHE A 92 -15.05 2.99 -19.51
CA PHE A 92 -15.09 2.92 -20.98
C PHE A 92 -14.15 3.94 -21.64
N GLU A 93 -13.64 4.90 -20.88
CA GLU A 93 -12.75 5.96 -21.36
C GLU A 93 -11.28 5.58 -21.11
N TRP A 94 -10.58 5.19 -22.18
CA TRP A 94 -9.17 4.84 -22.06
C TRP A 94 -8.28 6.08 -21.98
N ARG A 95 -7.65 6.30 -20.82
CA ARG A 95 -6.70 7.40 -20.58
C ARG A 95 -5.27 6.88 -20.54
N ALA A 96 -4.42 7.34 -21.46
CA ALA A 96 -3.01 6.97 -21.48
C ALA A 96 -2.24 7.60 -20.30
N LYS A 97 -1.19 6.91 -19.85
CA LYS A 97 -0.24 7.47 -18.88
C LYS A 97 0.55 8.61 -19.54
N LYS A 98 0.80 9.69 -18.81
CA LYS A 98 1.64 10.79 -19.27
C LYS A 98 3.07 10.30 -19.52
N ALA A 99 3.76 10.94 -20.46
CA ALA A 99 5.17 10.67 -20.71
C ALA A 99 5.99 10.93 -19.44
N GLY A 100 6.85 9.97 -19.07
CA GLY A 100 7.65 10.02 -17.83
C GLY A 100 6.95 9.46 -16.59
N GLU A 101 5.63 9.30 -16.60
CA GLU A 101 4.87 8.65 -15.52
C GLU A 101 4.55 7.21 -15.89
N VAL A 102 5.60 6.39 -16.00
CA VAL A 102 5.45 4.95 -16.24
C VAL A 102 5.67 4.18 -14.94
N LEU A 103 5.03 3.01 -14.84
CA LEU A 103 5.35 2.09 -13.75
C LEU A 103 6.84 1.77 -13.81
N LYS A 104 7.55 1.95 -12.70
CA LYS A 104 8.94 1.50 -12.60
C LYS A 104 8.94 -0.02 -12.79
N LYS A 105 9.63 -0.48 -13.83
CA LYS A 105 9.76 -1.92 -14.09
C LYS A 105 10.46 -2.56 -12.90
N SER A 106 9.83 -3.55 -12.28
CA SER A 106 10.51 -4.38 -11.29
C SER A 106 11.13 -5.57 -12.01
N ASP A 107 12.45 -5.70 -11.94
CA ASP A 107 13.14 -6.89 -12.43
C ASP A 107 13.09 -8.05 -11.40
N ARG A 108 12.38 -7.84 -10.28
CA ARG A 108 12.22 -8.79 -9.20
C ARG A 108 11.30 -9.92 -9.64
N LYS A 109 11.85 -11.13 -9.73
CA LYS A 109 11.08 -12.36 -9.89
C LYS A 109 10.24 -12.61 -8.62
N PRO A 110 8.97 -13.01 -8.74
CA PRO A 110 8.17 -13.35 -7.56
C PRO A 110 8.83 -14.51 -6.81
N VAL A 111 8.83 -14.44 -5.47
CA VAL A 111 9.45 -15.46 -4.60
C VAL A 111 8.82 -16.83 -4.83
N THR A 112 7.53 -16.85 -5.16
CA THR A 112 6.79 -18.02 -5.62
C THR A 112 6.10 -17.70 -6.94
N SER A 113 6.15 -18.63 -7.90
CA SER A 113 5.42 -18.48 -9.16
C SER A 113 3.93 -18.20 -8.87
N PRO A 114 3.27 -17.28 -9.59
CA PRO A 114 1.81 -17.09 -9.47
C PRO A 114 1.02 -18.39 -9.67
N ARG A 115 1.59 -19.43 -10.30
CA ARG A 115 1.00 -20.77 -10.40
C ARG A 115 0.98 -21.56 -9.08
N ASN A 116 1.88 -21.26 -8.14
CA ASN A 116 1.99 -21.90 -6.84
C ASN A 116 1.35 -21.05 -5.73
N MET A 117 0.79 -19.89 -6.06
CA MET A 117 -0.13 -19.19 -5.17
C MET A 117 -1.40 -20.03 -5.09
N HIS A 118 -1.92 -20.29 -3.88
CA HIS A 118 -3.19 -21.00 -3.62
C HIS A 118 -4.43 -20.18 -4.06
N ILE A 119 -4.35 -19.55 -5.23
CA ILE A 119 -5.45 -18.88 -5.88
C ILE A 119 -6.25 -20.00 -6.54
N LYS A 120 -7.44 -20.31 -6.00
CA LYS A 120 -8.39 -21.20 -6.67
C LYS A 120 -8.73 -20.59 -8.02
N ARG A 121 -8.16 -21.15 -9.08
CA ARG A 121 -8.50 -20.80 -10.46
C ARG A 121 -9.66 -21.70 -10.86
N ASN A 122 -10.84 -21.11 -11.03
CA ASN A 122 -11.90 -21.80 -11.73
C ASN A 122 -11.51 -21.81 -13.21
N ASN A 123 -11.07 -22.97 -13.69
CA ASN A 123 -10.94 -23.20 -15.12
C ASN A 123 -12.36 -23.30 -15.70
N LYS A 124 -12.63 -22.49 -16.73
CA LYS A 124 -13.81 -22.63 -17.59
C LYS A 124 -13.43 -23.43 -18.81
#